data_AF-A0AAN1AHC4-F1
#
_entry.id   AF-A0AAN1AHC4-F1
#
_cell.length_a   1.000
_cell.length_b   1.000
_cell.length_c   1.000
_cell.angle_alpha   90.00
_cell.angle_beta   90.00
_cell.angle_gamma   90.00
#
_symmetry.space_group_name_H-M   'P 1'
#
loop_
_entity.id
_entity.type
_entity.pdbx_description
1 polymer ?
#
loop_
_entity_poly.entity_id
_entity_poly.type
_entity_poly.pdbx_seq_one_letter_code
_entity_poly.pdbx_strand_id
1 'polypeptide(L)' 'MKEITLHEAAERAHQTEIICRLLEVYPDKLNDGDISALAGLLAKLSGSVALWLIDERAERYEK' A
#
# COMPACT_ATOMS: atom_id res chain seq x y z
N MET A 1 -5.16 14.60 10.47
CA MET A 1 -5.02 15.41 9.23
C MET A 1 -4.44 14.46 8.21
N LYS A 2 -5.19 14.18 7.15
CA LYS A 2 -4.80 13.16 6.17
C LYS A 2 -3.49 13.57 5.49
N GLU A 3 -2.46 12.75 5.65
CA GLU A 3 -1.13 13.01 5.08
C GLU A 3 -1.11 12.93 3.54
N ILE A 4 -2.14 12.30 2.95
CA ILE A 4 -2.30 12.11 1.51
C ILE A 4 -3.73 12.41 1.07
N THR A 5 -3.91 12.71 -0.21
CA THR A 5 -5.21 12.88 -0.86
C THR A 5 -5.85 11.52 -1.19
N LEU A 6 -7.16 11.52 -1.49
CA LEU A 6 -7.84 10.31 -2.01
C LEU A 6 -7.18 9.77 -3.30
N HIS A 7 -6.72 10.68 -4.17
CA HIS A 7 -6.05 10.29 -5.41
C HIS A 7 -4.74 9.54 -5.13
N GLU A 8 -3.91 10.09 -4.24
CA GLU A 8 -2.67 9.43 -3.83
C GLU A 8 -2.93 8.12 -3.08
N ALA A 9 -3.98 8.04 -2.26
CA ALA A 9 -4.37 6.80 -1.61
C ALA A 9 -4.77 5.72 -2.63
N ALA A 10 -5.53 6.09 -3.66
CA ALA A 10 -5.91 5.18 -4.75
C ALA A 10 -4.69 4.73 -5.57
N GLU A 11 -3.77 5.64 -5.88
CA GLU A 11 -2.53 5.32 -6.58
C GLU A 11 -1.67 4.32 -5.77
N ARG A 12 -1.47 4.57 -4.47
CA ARG A 12 -0.70 3.67 -3.60
C ARG A 12 -1.36 2.31 -3.42
N ALA A 13 -2.70 2.25 -3.39
CA ALA A 13 -3.44 1.00 -3.38
C ALA A 13 -3.22 0.22 -4.69
N HIS A 14 -3.24 0.91 -5.84
CA HIS A 14 -2.94 0.29 -7.13
C HIS A 14 -1.50 -0.25 -7.21
N GLN A 15 -0.52 0.52 -6.74
CA GLN A 15 0.88 0.07 -6.67
C GLN A 15 1.06 -1.15 -5.75
N THR A 16 0.34 -1.19 -4.62
CA THR A 16 0.30 -2.35 -3.71
C THR A 16 -0.15 -3.61 -4.45
N GLU A 17 -1.24 -3.52 -5.23
CA GLU A 17 -1.74 -4.64 -6.05
C GLU A 17 -0.73 -5.10 -7.11
N ILE A 18 -0.03 -4.16 -7.77
CA ILE A 18 1.01 -4.50 -8.76
C ILE A 18 2.14 -5.30 -8.09
N ILE A 19 2.57 -4.91 -6.88
CA ILE A 19 3.60 -5.62 -6.13
C ILE A 19 3.12 -7.02 -5.74
N CYS A 20 1.89 -7.17 -5.26
CA CYS A 20 1.30 -8.49 -4.95
C CYS A 20 1.33 -9.41 -6.18
N ARG A 21 0.89 -8.91 -7.35
CA ARG A 21 0.93 -9.71 -8.58
C ARG A 21 2.34 -10.06 -9.03
N LEU A 22 3.31 -9.16 -8.85
CA LEU A 22 4.71 -9.44 -9.16
C LEU A 22 5.23 -10.62 -8.34
N LEU A 23 4.93 -10.62 -7.04
CA LEU A 23 5.30 -11.70 -6.11
C LEU A 23 4.62 -13.03 -6.48
N GLU A 24 3.37 -12.99 -6.95
CA GLU A 24 2.61 -14.19 -7.34
C GLU A 24 3.06 -14.80 -8.67
N VAL A 25 3.36 -13.96 -9.67
CA VAL A 25 3.63 -14.42 -11.05
C VAL A 25 5.10 -14.76 -11.26
N TYR A 26 6.01 -14.09 -10.56
CA TYR A 26 7.46 -14.27 -10.75
C TYR A 26 8.23 -14.54 -9.44
N PRO A 27 7.77 -15.43 -8.54
CA PRO A 27 8.43 -15.68 -7.27
C PRO A 27 9.88 -16.15 -7.46
N ASP A 28 10.13 -17.02 -8.43
CA ASP A 28 11.47 -17.60 -8.69
C ASP A 28 12.47 -16.62 -9.35
N LYS A 29 12.03 -15.40 -9.67
CA LYS A 29 12.88 -14.34 -10.25
C LYS A 29 13.34 -13.32 -9.23
N LEU A 30 12.85 -13.41 -7.99
CA LEU A 30 13.13 -12.48 -6.91
C LEU A 30 14.07 -13.16 -5.91
N ASN A 31 15.17 -12.50 -5.59
CA ASN A 31 16.05 -12.95 -4.51
C ASN A 31 15.56 -12.40 -3.15
N ASP A 32 16.16 -12.87 -2.06
CA ASP A 32 15.80 -12.45 -0.69
C ASP A 32 15.88 -10.93 -0.47
N GLY A 33 16.82 -10.27 -1.16
CA GLY A 33 16.96 -8.82 -1.16
C GLY A 33 15.79 -8.13 -1.87
N ASP A 34 15.37 -8.63 -3.02
CA ASP A 34 14.19 -8.14 -3.74
C ASP A 34 12.93 -8.32 -2.90
N ILE A 35 12.76 -9.50 -2.28
CA ILE A 35 11.63 -9.79 -1.38
C ILE A 35 11.62 -8.82 -0.19
N SER A 36 12.77 -8.58 0.44
CA SER A 36 12.89 -7.65 1.57
C SER A 36 12.54 -6.21 1.16
N ALA A 37 13.02 -5.77 -0.01
CA ALA A 37 12.73 -4.44 -0.54
C ALA A 37 11.25 -4.27 -0.89
N LEU A 38 10.66 -5.26 -1.59
CA LEU A 38 9.25 -5.27 -1.94
C LEU A 38 8.36 -5.33 -0.70
N ALA A 39 8.71 -6.12 0.32
CA ALA A 39 7.98 -6.15 1.59
C ALA A 39 8.00 -4.78 2.30
N GLY A 40 9.16 -4.11 2.32
CA GLY A 40 9.27 -2.76 2.88
C GLY A 40 8.43 -1.73 2.10
N LEU A 41 8.46 -1.80 0.76
CA LEU A 41 7.65 -0.94 -0.09
C LEU A 41 6.15 -1.21 0.10
N LEU A 42 5.75 -2.48 0.17
CA LEU A 42 4.38 -2.90 0.42
C LEU A 42 3.87 -2.36 1.76
N ALA A 43 4.66 -2.49 2.83
CA ALA A 43 4.32 -1.97 4.15
C ALA A 43 4.12 -0.46 4.14
N LYS A 44 5.00 0.29 3.46
CA LYS A 44 4.89 1.75 3.34
C LYS A 44 3.63 2.18 2.57
N LEU A 45 3.39 1.58 1.41
CA LEU A 45 2.25 1.93 0.55
C LEU A 45 0.93 1.56 1.24
N SER A 46 0.76 0.29 1.60
CA SER A 46 -0.46 -0.21 2.22
C SER A 46 -0.73 0.43 3.58
N GLY A 47 0.30 0.65 4.40
CA GLY A 47 0.18 1.32 5.69
C GLY A 47 -0.33 2.76 5.54
N SER A 48 0.18 3.51 4.57
CA SER A 48 -0.30 4.88 4.32
C SER A 48 -1.75 4.94 3.82
N VAL A 49 -2.18 3.96 3.03
CA VAL A 49 -3.59 3.82 2.60
C VAL A 49 -4.47 3.46 3.80
N ALA A 50 -4.03 2.53 4.65
CA ALA A 50 -4.79 2.12 5.83
C ALA A 50 -5.00 3.29 6.79
N LEU A 51 -3.95 4.08 7.08
CA LEU A 51 -4.06 5.28 7.90
C LEU A 51 -5.03 6.30 7.31
N TRP A 52 -4.93 6.55 5.99
CA TRP A 52 -5.84 7.46 5.31
C TRP A 52 -7.31 7.01 5.41
N LEU A 53 -7.58 5.71 5.23
CA LEU A 53 -8.92 5.14 5.34
C LEU A 53 -9.48 5.22 6.77
N ILE A 54 -8.63 5.03 7.79
CA ILE A 54 -9.02 5.18 9.20
C ILE A 54 -9.44 6.63 9.47
N ASP A 55 -8.61 7.60 9.07
CA ASP A 55 -8.91 9.03 9.20
C ASP A 55 -10.18 9.41 8.43
N GLU A 56 -10.35 8.91 7.20
CA GLU A 56 -11.54 9.17 6.37
C GLU A 56 -12.80 8.60 6.99
N ARG A 57 -12.74 7.38 7.53
CA ARG A 57 -13.86 6.76 8.22
C ARG A 57 -14.25 7.56 9.46
N ALA A 58 -13.28 7.92 10.30
CA ALA A 58 -13.51 8.68 11.52
C ALA A 58 -14.17 10.03 11.19
N GLU A 59 -13.69 10.73 10.15
CA GLU A 59 -14.25 12.02 9.74
C GLU A 59 -15.66 11.94 9.15
N ARG A 60 -16.02 10.83 8.47
CA ARG A 60 -17.33 10.68 7.80
C ARG A 60 -18.41 10.03 8.64
N TYR A 61 -18.03 9.12 9.54
CA TYR A 61 -18.98 8.20 10.19
C TYR A 61 -18.90 8.22 11.71
N GLU A 62 -17.87 8.82 12.30
CA GLU A 62 -17.67 8.86 13.76
C GLU A 62 -17.65 10.30 14.31
N LYS A 63 -18.12 11.25 13.50
CA LYS A 63 -18.40 12.64 13.90
C LYS A 63 -19.81 12.82 14.41
#